data_AF-A0A857DBL6-F1
#
_entry.id   AF-A0A857DBL6-F1
#
_cell.length_a   1.000
_cell.length_b   1.000
_cell.length_c   1.000
_cell.angle_alpha   90.00
_cell.angle_beta   90.00
_cell.angle_gamma   90.00
#
_symmetry.space_group_name_H-M   'P 1'
#
loop_
_entity.id
_entity.type
_entity.pdbx_description
1 polymer ?
#
loop_
_entity_poly.entity_id
_entity_poly.type
_entity_poly.pdbx_seq_one_letter_code
_entity_poly.pdbx_strand_id
1 'polypeptide(L)'
;MTKKQFYNKLGLSYIESDVQQNNGFTTGIKTIWLILLTIIWLVLCVFSIAFAYGINNKVLNYIYIYSLDLVFGNLIWIFLPYFAFILIVLILENIFKQKTVAWFKRIYKIHWFYAKKMIIKASIYLLLAFILMDNIILYFTNGIELNFESEKVYLLFINGWWKYFKEGFYQTKHMGFVFDTIINLTYLITLSSIVPFLLMFIFFFLAILNLQPYKKIKDKFLSILGLKNKWLSIYKFNETTNNLHSVLKATSEVMIYIDAIFYLARRKKLDLNKNFLALEKEIRLKVSFHEIKHFLEKHKKEQKQHLINLELQSKKTVVEPFFAQQLDNKQMINKNNEDKISFSANVDDFFKLDDKEGEND
;
A
#
# COMPACT_ATOMS: atom_id res chain seq x y z
N MET A 1 19.83 6.46 -25.79
CA MET A 1 19.30 5.17 -25.30
C MET A 1 17.85 5.31 -24.81
N THR A 2 16.99 4.30 -24.96
CA THR A 2 15.59 4.40 -24.48
C THR A 2 15.50 4.33 -22.95
N LYS A 3 14.39 4.82 -22.39
CA LYS A 3 14.11 4.81 -20.93
C LYS A 3 14.14 3.39 -20.35
N LYS A 4 13.49 2.45 -21.05
CA LYS A 4 13.45 1.02 -20.71
C LYS A 4 14.85 0.40 -20.70
N GLN A 5 15.66 0.69 -21.72
CA GLN A 5 17.04 0.21 -21.81
C GLN A 5 17.92 0.75 -20.67
N PHE A 6 17.76 2.03 -20.29
CA PHE A 6 18.49 2.62 -19.15
C PHE A 6 18.17 1.92 -17.84
N TYR A 7 16.88 1.74 -17.53
CA TYR A 7 16.47 1.05 -16.30
C TYR A 7 16.91 -0.41 -16.26
N ASN A 8 16.80 -1.13 -17.37
CA ASN A 8 17.26 -2.52 -17.45
C ASN A 8 18.77 -2.63 -17.21
N LYS A 9 19.55 -1.71 -17.77
CA LYS A 9 21.01 -1.69 -17.58
C LYS A 9 21.43 -1.32 -16.16
N LEU A 10 20.59 -0.61 -15.42
CA LEU A 10 20.79 -0.34 -13.99
C LEU A 10 20.26 -1.46 -13.08
N GLY A 11 19.67 -2.52 -13.64
CA GLY A 11 19.15 -3.65 -12.85
C GLY A 11 17.90 -3.32 -12.04
N LEU A 12 17.18 -2.25 -12.36
CA LEU A 12 15.96 -1.87 -11.65
C LEU A 12 14.85 -2.88 -11.95
N SER A 13 14.16 -3.39 -10.94
CA SER A 13 13.02 -4.28 -11.01
C SER A 13 11.70 -3.51 -10.89
N TYR A 14 10.55 -4.15 -11.15
CA TYR A 14 9.23 -3.54 -10.94
C TYR A 14 8.69 -3.77 -9.52
N ILE A 15 9.17 -4.82 -8.86
CA ILE A 15 8.70 -5.29 -7.57
C ILE A 15 9.93 -5.57 -6.71
N GLU A 16 10.01 -4.96 -5.55
CA GLU A 16 11.13 -5.15 -4.61
C GLU A 16 10.60 -5.65 -3.27
N SER A 17 11.33 -6.55 -2.61
CA SER A 17 11.06 -7.00 -1.26
C SER A 17 11.44 -5.90 -0.26
N ASP A 18 10.50 -5.49 0.58
CA ASP A 18 10.75 -4.58 1.68
C ASP A 18 11.26 -5.38 2.89
N VAL A 19 12.41 -4.99 3.45
CA VAL A 19 13.17 -5.86 4.37
C VAL A 19 12.50 -5.99 5.76
N GLN A 20 11.52 -5.16 6.11
CA GLN A 20 11.00 -5.13 7.48
C GLN A 20 9.49 -4.91 7.57
N GLN A 21 8.73 -6.00 7.62
CA GLN A 21 7.49 -6.05 8.40
C GLN A 21 7.31 -7.46 8.97
N ASN A 22 7.74 -7.64 10.22
CA ASN A 22 7.54 -8.87 10.97
C ASN A 22 6.09 -8.95 11.45
N ASN A 23 5.17 -9.26 10.53
CA ASN A 23 3.76 -9.51 10.84
C ASN A 23 3.51 -11.02 10.87
N GLY A 24 4.19 -11.70 11.80
CA GLY A 24 3.83 -13.05 12.22
C GLY A 24 2.66 -12.97 13.18
N PHE A 25 1.48 -13.48 12.76
CA PHE A 25 0.45 -14.13 13.61
C PHE A 25 -0.99 -14.14 13.05
N THR A 26 -1.29 -13.59 11.86
CA THR A 26 -2.70 -13.55 11.36
C THR A 26 -2.96 -14.25 10.03
N THR A 27 -2.03 -15.07 9.54
CA THR A 27 -2.13 -15.63 8.17
C THR A 27 -3.23 -16.69 8.03
N GLY A 28 -3.40 -17.58 9.02
CA GLY A 28 -4.39 -18.68 8.95
C GLY A 28 -5.85 -18.20 8.91
N ILE A 29 -6.23 -17.29 9.82
CA ILE A 29 -7.58 -16.74 9.91
C ILE A 29 -7.96 -16.00 8.61
N LYS A 30 -7.02 -15.24 8.03
CA LYS A 30 -7.25 -14.51 6.77
C LYS A 30 -7.51 -15.44 5.59
N THR A 31 -6.83 -16.57 5.52
CA THR A 31 -7.03 -17.56 4.45
C THR A 31 -8.40 -18.24 4.56
N ILE A 32 -8.84 -18.61 5.76
CA ILE A 32 -10.17 -19.19 5.98
C ILE A 32 -11.27 -18.22 5.52
N TRP A 33 -11.18 -16.95 5.91
CA TRP A 33 -12.10 -15.91 5.46
C TRP A 33 -12.11 -15.74 3.94
N LEU A 34 -10.95 -15.80 3.29
CA LEU A 34 -10.86 -15.69 1.84
C LEU A 34 -11.55 -16.87 1.13
N ILE A 35 -11.38 -18.10 1.64
CA ILE A 35 -12.05 -19.29 1.12
C ILE A 35 -13.57 -19.14 1.27
N LEU A 36 -14.04 -18.74 2.46
CA LEU A 36 -15.46 -18.53 2.72
C LEU A 36 -16.07 -17.50 1.76
N LEU A 37 -15.42 -16.34 1.58
CA LEU A 37 -15.86 -15.30 0.65
C LEU A 37 -15.90 -15.80 -0.81
N THR A 38 -14.94 -16.65 -1.20
CA THR A 38 -14.90 -17.25 -2.54
C THR A 38 -16.06 -18.22 -2.76
N ILE A 39 -16.39 -19.04 -1.76
CA ILE A 39 -17.55 -19.95 -1.81
C ILE A 39 -18.85 -19.14 -1.92
N ILE A 40 -19.01 -18.09 -1.11
CA ILE A 40 -20.17 -17.19 -1.18
C ILE A 40 -20.29 -16.58 -2.58
N TRP A 41 -19.20 -16.05 -3.14
CA TRP A 41 -19.19 -15.49 -4.49
C TRP A 41 -19.57 -16.52 -5.56
N LEU A 42 -19.04 -17.75 -5.48
CA LEU A 42 -19.41 -18.83 -6.40
C LEU A 42 -20.90 -19.18 -6.32
N VAL A 43 -21.45 -19.29 -5.12
CA VAL A 43 -22.89 -19.55 -4.91
C VAL A 43 -23.73 -18.44 -5.54
N LEU A 44 -23.38 -17.17 -5.29
CA LEU A 44 -24.07 -16.03 -5.90
C LEU A 44 -23.99 -16.03 -7.42
N CYS A 45 -22.83 -16.35 -7.99
CA CYS A 45 -22.64 -16.48 -9.44
C CYS A 45 -23.49 -17.60 -10.03
N VAL A 46 -23.38 -18.82 -9.49
CA VAL A 46 -24.15 -19.98 -9.96
C VAL A 46 -25.64 -19.71 -9.88
N PHE A 47 -26.10 -19.14 -8.77
CA PHE A 47 -27.50 -18.82 -8.58
C PHE A 47 -27.96 -17.74 -9.58
N SER A 48 -27.24 -16.63 -9.72
CA SER A 48 -27.61 -15.55 -10.66
C SER A 48 -27.60 -16.01 -12.13
N ILE A 49 -26.63 -16.84 -12.51
CA ILE A 49 -26.53 -17.40 -13.87
C ILE A 49 -27.66 -18.41 -14.12
N ALA A 50 -27.91 -19.34 -13.20
CA ALA A 50 -29.03 -20.27 -13.25
C ALA A 50 -30.36 -19.54 -13.49
N PHE A 51 -30.54 -18.41 -12.82
CA PHE A 51 -31.68 -17.52 -13.00
C PHE A 51 -31.75 -16.87 -14.38
N ALA A 52 -30.64 -16.32 -14.86
CA ALA A 52 -30.55 -15.71 -16.18
C ALA A 52 -30.87 -16.69 -17.32
N TYR A 53 -30.54 -17.98 -17.15
CA TYR A 53 -30.84 -19.05 -18.11
C TYR A 53 -32.26 -19.65 -17.96
N GLY A 54 -33.09 -19.10 -17.07
CA GLY A 54 -34.50 -19.46 -16.98
C GLY A 54 -34.76 -20.86 -16.42
N ILE A 55 -33.95 -21.32 -15.45
CA ILE A 55 -34.23 -22.59 -14.78
C ILE A 55 -35.65 -22.58 -14.20
N ASN A 56 -36.50 -23.49 -14.67
CA ASN A 56 -37.94 -23.48 -14.41
C ASN A 56 -38.29 -24.18 -13.08
N ASN A 57 -37.77 -23.66 -11.95
CA ASN A 57 -38.15 -24.13 -10.61
C ASN A 57 -38.81 -23.00 -9.81
N LYS A 58 -40.11 -23.14 -9.54
CA LYS A 58 -40.92 -22.10 -8.85
C LYS A 58 -40.37 -21.69 -7.49
N VAL A 59 -39.89 -22.65 -6.68
CA VAL A 59 -39.39 -22.35 -5.33
C VAL A 59 -38.10 -21.54 -5.40
N LEU A 60 -37.18 -21.97 -6.26
CA LEU A 60 -35.94 -21.22 -6.48
C LEU A 60 -36.27 -19.81 -7.00
N ASN A 61 -37.26 -19.68 -7.89
CA ASN A 61 -37.64 -18.39 -8.47
C ASN A 61 -38.12 -17.40 -7.42
N TYR A 62 -38.98 -17.84 -6.50
CA TYR A 62 -39.40 -17.01 -5.40
C TYR A 62 -38.24 -16.64 -4.48
N ILE A 63 -37.36 -17.61 -4.15
CA ILE A 63 -36.18 -17.32 -3.32
C ILE A 63 -35.32 -16.24 -3.99
N TYR A 64 -35.03 -16.35 -5.28
CA TYR A 64 -34.22 -15.37 -6.00
C TYR A 64 -34.87 -13.98 -6.04
N ILE A 65 -36.16 -13.92 -6.41
CA ILE A 65 -36.90 -12.65 -6.53
C ILE A 65 -36.92 -11.93 -5.18
N TYR A 66 -37.25 -12.63 -4.09
CA TYR A 66 -37.39 -12.01 -2.77
C TYR A 66 -36.07 -11.82 -2.01
N SER A 67 -34.95 -12.40 -2.47
CA SER A 67 -33.64 -12.24 -1.81
C SER A 67 -32.66 -11.39 -2.61
N LEU A 68 -32.34 -11.77 -3.85
CA LEU A 68 -31.31 -11.11 -4.66
C LEU A 68 -31.90 -10.03 -5.56
N ASP A 69 -32.98 -10.34 -6.28
CA ASP A 69 -33.57 -9.42 -7.24
C ASP A 69 -34.17 -8.19 -6.54
N LEU A 70 -34.92 -8.40 -5.45
CA LEU A 70 -35.47 -7.28 -4.67
C LEU A 70 -34.39 -6.31 -4.17
N VAL A 71 -33.26 -6.84 -3.68
CA VAL A 71 -32.22 -6.01 -3.08
C VAL A 71 -31.32 -5.37 -4.13
N PHE A 72 -30.91 -6.14 -5.13
CA PHE A 72 -29.87 -5.74 -6.08
C PHE A 72 -30.40 -5.54 -7.51
N GLY A 73 -31.53 -6.13 -7.90
CA GLY A 73 -32.07 -6.08 -9.26
C GLY A 73 -30.97 -6.32 -10.32
N ASN A 74 -30.92 -5.46 -11.33
CA ASN A 74 -29.86 -5.47 -12.34
C ASN A 74 -28.44 -5.24 -11.79
N LEU A 75 -28.30 -4.55 -10.65
CA LEU A 75 -26.97 -4.28 -10.09
C LEU A 75 -26.26 -5.55 -9.65
N ILE A 76 -26.95 -6.70 -9.52
CA ILE A 76 -26.28 -7.98 -9.27
C ILE A 76 -25.18 -8.26 -10.31
N TRP A 77 -25.42 -7.87 -11.58
CA TRP A 77 -24.46 -8.03 -12.67
C TRP A 77 -23.27 -7.07 -12.60
N ILE A 78 -23.38 -5.99 -11.83
CA ILE A 78 -22.28 -5.06 -11.52
C ILE A 78 -21.55 -5.52 -10.25
N PHE A 79 -22.28 -5.98 -9.23
CA PHE A 79 -21.72 -6.44 -7.96
C PHE A 79 -20.93 -7.73 -8.08
N LEU A 80 -21.35 -8.69 -8.91
CA LEU A 80 -20.62 -9.95 -9.12
C LEU A 80 -19.18 -9.76 -9.64
N PRO A 81 -18.93 -9.03 -10.75
CA PRO A 81 -17.57 -8.78 -11.21
C PRO A 81 -16.80 -7.88 -10.24
N TYR A 82 -17.46 -6.96 -9.54
CA TYR A 82 -16.82 -6.14 -8.51
C TYR A 82 -16.34 -6.98 -7.32
N PHE A 83 -17.16 -7.93 -6.85
CA PHE A 83 -16.80 -8.85 -5.77
C PHE A 83 -15.62 -9.74 -6.23
N ALA A 84 -15.65 -10.27 -7.46
CA ALA A 84 -14.51 -10.99 -8.03
C ALA A 84 -13.22 -10.16 -8.00
N PHE A 85 -13.30 -8.88 -8.38
CA PHE A 85 -12.17 -7.95 -8.33
C PHE A 85 -11.63 -7.79 -6.89
N ILE A 86 -12.50 -7.63 -5.88
CA ILE A 86 -12.09 -7.53 -4.48
C ILE A 86 -11.39 -8.82 -4.02
N LEU A 87 -11.90 -9.99 -4.39
CA LEU A 87 -11.26 -11.28 -4.09
C LEU A 87 -9.85 -11.35 -4.68
N ILE A 88 -9.66 -10.91 -5.93
CA ILE A 88 -8.34 -10.85 -6.58
C ILE A 88 -7.40 -9.93 -5.79
N VAL A 89 -7.86 -8.75 -5.37
CA VAL A 89 -7.04 -7.82 -4.57
C VAL A 89 -6.62 -8.43 -3.23
N LEU A 90 -7.51 -9.18 -2.57
CA LEU A 90 -7.20 -9.91 -1.34
C LEU A 90 -6.22 -11.07 -1.55
N ILE A 91 -6.34 -11.80 -2.66
CA ILE A 91 -5.36 -12.84 -3.04
C ILE A 91 -3.98 -12.21 -3.25
N LEU A 92 -3.92 -11.09 -3.97
CA LEU A 92 -2.69 -10.34 -4.21
C LEU A 92 -2.05 -9.82 -2.91
N GLU A 93 -2.85 -9.52 -1.87
CA GLU A 93 -2.31 -9.15 -0.55
C GLU A 93 -1.42 -10.24 0.04
N ASN A 94 -1.75 -11.52 -0.12
CA ASN A 94 -0.90 -12.60 0.37
C ASN A 94 0.42 -12.70 -0.41
N ILE A 95 0.41 -12.42 -1.71
CA ILE A 95 1.58 -12.50 -2.60
C ILE A 95 2.50 -11.28 -2.47
N PHE A 96 1.92 -10.11 -2.18
CA PHE A 96 2.60 -8.81 -2.20
C PHE A 96 2.69 -8.11 -0.83
N LYS A 97 2.28 -8.75 0.27
CA LYS A 97 2.21 -8.16 1.62
C LYS A 97 3.42 -7.32 2.03
N GLN A 98 4.62 -7.81 1.76
CA GLN A 98 5.92 -7.19 2.10
C GLN A 98 6.66 -6.68 0.86
N LYS A 99 5.93 -6.40 -0.22
CA LYS A 99 6.53 -5.96 -1.48
C LYS A 99 6.21 -4.48 -1.72
N THR A 100 7.17 -3.79 -2.31
CA THR A 100 6.96 -2.48 -2.90
C THR A 100 6.81 -2.64 -4.40
N VAL A 101 5.81 -1.97 -4.97
CA VAL A 101 5.44 -2.08 -6.38
C VAL A 101 5.64 -0.75 -7.07
N ALA A 102 6.15 -0.78 -8.30
CA ALA A 102 6.27 0.40 -9.15
C ALA A 102 4.87 0.94 -9.51
N TRP A 103 4.66 2.22 -9.24
CA TRP A 103 3.39 2.92 -9.43
C TRP A 103 3.48 3.91 -10.59
N PHE A 104 2.94 3.53 -11.75
CA PHE A 104 3.03 4.19 -13.07
C PHE A 104 4.45 4.35 -13.66
N LYS A 105 5.50 4.48 -12.85
CA LYS A 105 6.90 4.47 -13.32
C LYS A 105 7.75 3.60 -12.40
N ARG A 106 8.79 2.98 -12.98
CA ARG A 106 9.71 2.06 -12.30
C ARG A 106 10.41 2.66 -11.06
N ILE A 107 10.64 3.97 -11.06
CA ILE A 107 11.30 4.70 -9.97
C ILE A 107 10.35 5.11 -8.83
N TYR A 108 9.03 5.03 -9.05
CA TYR A 108 8.05 5.41 -8.03
C TYR A 108 7.56 4.16 -7.35
N LYS A 109 8.23 3.75 -6.26
CA LYS A 109 7.86 2.54 -5.51
C LYS A 109 6.90 2.90 -4.37
N ILE A 110 5.83 2.15 -4.25
CA ILE A 110 4.84 2.30 -3.18
C ILE A 110 4.69 0.93 -2.50
N HIS A 111 4.62 0.91 -1.17
CA HIS A 111 4.35 -0.33 -0.44
C HIS A 111 2.95 -0.87 -0.79
N TRP A 112 2.83 -2.19 -0.98
CA TRP A 112 1.59 -2.82 -1.41
C TRP A 112 0.37 -2.43 -0.55
N PHE A 113 0.55 -2.29 0.77
CA PHE A 113 -0.51 -1.83 1.67
C PHE A 113 -1.17 -0.51 1.23
N TYR A 114 -0.37 0.48 0.80
CA TYR A 114 -0.89 1.76 0.33
C TYR A 114 -1.48 1.65 -1.07
N ALA A 115 -0.83 0.88 -1.96
CA ALA A 115 -1.34 0.60 -3.29
C ALA A 115 -2.73 -0.05 -3.23
N LYS A 116 -2.89 -1.09 -2.39
CA LYS A 116 -4.16 -1.77 -2.12
C LYS A 116 -5.25 -0.79 -1.70
N LYS A 117 -4.98 0.07 -0.72
CA LYS A 117 -5.93 1.08 -0.24
C LYS A 117 -6.35 2.04 -1.36
N MET A 118 -5.40 2.49 -2.18
CA MET A 118 -5.69 3.36 -3.34
C MET A 118 -6.55 2.66 -4.38
N ILE A 119 -6.23 1.40 -4.71
CA ILE A 119 -6.98 0.57 -5.66
C ILE A 119 -8.42 0.35 -5.18
N ILE A 120 -8.61 -0.09 -3.93
CA ILE A 120 -9.95 -0.34 -3.37
C ILE A 120 -10.76 0.96 -3.32
N LYS A 121 -10.15 2.06 -2.89
CA LYS A 121 -10.86 3.34 -2.82
C LYS A 121 -11.27 3.82 -4.21
N ALA A 122 -10.38 3.71 -5.20
CA ALA A 122 -10.71 4.05 -6.59
C ALA A 122 -11.79 3.12 -7.18
N SER A 123 -11.76 1.82 -6.87
CA SER A 123 -12.75 0.87 -7.35
C SER A 123 -14.14 1.13 -6.77
N ILE A 124 -14.24 1.58 -5.50
CA ILE A 124 -15.53 2.00 -4.92
C ILE A 124 -16.13 3.17 -5.69
N TYR A 125 -15.34 4.18 -6.05
CA TYR A 125 -15.84 5.29 -6.87
C TYR A 125 -16.26 4.83 -8.26
N LEU A 126 -15.52 3.92 -8.90
CA LEU A 126 -15.92 3.34 -10.18
C LEU A 126 -17.22 2.53 -10.07
N LEU A 127 -17.39 1.78 -8.98
CA LEU A 127 -18.63 1.05 -8.71
C LEU A 127 -19.83 2.00 -8.62
N LEU A 128 -19.70 3.10 -7.85
CA LEU A 128 -20.75 4.12 -7.75
C LEU A 128 -21.05 4.76 -9.13
N ALA A 129 -20.02 5.02 -9.94
CA ALA A 129 -20.21 5.54 -11.29
C ALA A 129 -20.96 4.54 -12.19
N PHE A 130 -20.67 3.24 -12.10
CA PHE A 130 -21.39 2.22 -12.86
C PHE A 130 -22.83 2.02 -12.40
N ILE A 131 -23.11 2.11 -11.09
CA ILE A 131 -24.48 2.09 -10.56
C ILE A 131 -25.29 3.26 -11.13
N LEU A 132 -24.70 4.47 -11.16
CA LEU A 132 -25.36 5.64 -11.76
C LEU A 132 -25.54 5.47 -13.28
N MET A 133 -24.58 4.87 -13.98
CA MET A 133 -24.68 4.59 -15.40
C MET A 133 -25.85 3.63 -15.69
N ASP A 134 -25.99 2.55 -14.92
CA ASP A 134 -27.12 1.62 -15.04
C ASP A 134 -28.45 2.32 -14.77
N ASN A 135 -28.52 3.16 -13.73
CA ASN A 135 -29.70 3.98 -13.46
C ASN A 135 -30.10 4.86 -14.64
N ILE A 136 -29.13 5.58 -15.21
CA ILE A 136 -29.37 6.49 -16.34
C ILE A 136 -29.90 5.70 -17.54
N ILE A 137 -29.31 4.54 -17.83
CA ILE A 137 -29.80 3.65 -18.91
C ILE A 137 -31.24 3.23 -18.61
N LEU A 138 -31.52 2.75 -17.40
CA LEU A 138 -32.86 2.32 -17.00
C LEU A 138 -33.89 3.46 -17.09
N TYR A 139 -33.52 4.66 -16.65
CA TYR A 139 -34.35 5.86 -16.72
C TYR A 139 -34.82 6.14 -18.16
N PHE A 140 -33.90 6.12 -19.14
CA PHE A 140 -34.25 6.34 -20.55
C PHE A 140 -34.97 5.15 -21.19
N THR A 141 -34.60 3.91 -20.86
CA THR A 141 -35.28 2.72 -21.40
C THR A 141 -36.72 2.56 -20.90
N ASN A 142 -37.03 3.10 -19.72
CA ASN A 142 -38.38 3.15 -19.18
C ASN A 142 -39.20 4.35 -19.70
N GLY A 143 -38.68 5.09 -20.68
CA GLY A 143 -39.42 6.13 -21.40
C GLY A 143 -39.68 7.40 -20.60
N ILE A 144 -38.86 7.68 -19.58
CA ILE A 144 -38.99 8.89 -18.77
C ILE A 144 -38.33 10.05 -19.53
N GLU A 145 -39.12 11.07 -19.85
CA GLU A 145 -38.63 12.28 -20.54
C GLU A 145 -37.75 13.16 -19.64
N LEU A 146 -36.86 13.94 -20.26
CA LEU A 146 -35.98 14.89 -19.56
C LEU A 146 -36.73 16.01 -18.82
N ASN A 147 -38.01 16.23 -19.14
CA ASN A 147 -38.84 17.28 -18.55
C ASN A 147 -39.29 16.88 -17.13
N PHE A 148 -38.63 17.45 -16.13
CA PHE A 148 -38.96 17.28 -14.72
C PHE A 148 -40.19 18.13 -14.35
N GLU A 149 -41.36 17.50 -14.37
CA GLU A 149 -42.53 17.99 -13.63
C GLU A 149 -42.58 17.25 -12.29
N SER A 150 -42.83 17.96 -11.19
CA SER A 150 -42.93 17.36 -9.84
C SER A 150 -43.97 16.24 -9.77
N GLU A 151 -45.04 16.32 -10.56
CA GLU A 151 -46.09 15.30 -10.67
C GLU A 151 -45.58 13.99 -11.32
N LYS A 152 -44.56 14.07 -12.17
CA LYS A 152 -43.94 12.90 -12.83
C LYS A 152 -42.92 12.19 -11.93
N VAL A 153 -42.50 12.78 -10.82
CA VAL A 153 -41.49 12.20 -9.92
C VAL A 153 -42.03 10.98 -9.14
N TYR A 154 -43.32 10.98 -8.79
CA TYR A 154 -43.98 9.80 -8.18
C TYR A 154 -43.98 8.59 -9.13
N LEU A 155 -44.02 8.81 -10.45
CA LEU A 155 -43.92 7.75 -11.45
C LEU A 155 -42.57 7.03 -11.42
N LEU A 156 -41.49 7.66 -10.91
CA LEU A 156 -40.19 7.00 -10.74
C LEU A 156 -40.25 5.87 -9.70
N PHE A 157 -41.07 6.05 -8.65
CA PHE A 157 -41.26 5.05 -7.61
C PHE A 157 -42.25 3.97 -8.03
N ILE A 158 -43.35 4.35 -8.70
CA ILE A 158 -44.31 3.35 -9.19
C ILE A 158 -43.70 2.50 -10.31
N ASN A 159 -43.10 3.11 -11.33
CA ASN A 159 -42.58 2.39 -12.50
C ASN A 159 -41.18 1.79 -12.28
N GLY A 160 -40.60 1.94 -11.09
CA GLY A 160 -39.36 1.28 -10.68
C GLY A 160 -39.61 -0.08 -10.03
N TRP A 161 -38.81 -0.44 -9.03
CA TRP A 161 -38.88 -1.74 -8.34
C TRP A 161 -40.29 -2.15 -7.86
N TRP A 162 -41.15 -1.22 -7.44
CA TRP A 162 -42.47 -1.54 -6.86
C TRP A 162 -43.41 -2.23 -7.85
N LYS A 163 -43.49 -1.74 -9.09
CA LYS A 163 -44.32 -2.34 -10.15
C LYS A 163 -43.89 -3.77 -10.47
N TYR A 164 -42.60 -3.99 -10.62
CA TYR A 164 -42.06 -5.30 -10.97
C TYR A 164 -42.20 -6.31 -9.84
N PHE A 165 -42.05 -5.86 -8.59
CA PHE A 165 -42.21 -6.72 -7.43
C PHE A 165 -43.67 -7.17 -7.21
N LYS A 166 -44.64 -6.28 -7.41
CA LYS A 166 -46.07 -6.59 -7.22
C LYS A 166 -46.59 -7.65 -8.20
N GLU A 167 -46.05 -7.66 -9.41
CA GLU A 167 -46.48 -8.60 -10.46
C GLU A 167 -45.83 -9.99 -10.29
N GLY A 168 -44.83 -10.15 -9.42
CA GLY A 168 -44.19 -11.44 -9.14
C GLY A 168 -43.41 -12.05 -10.30
N PHE A 169 -43.13 -11.25 -11.33
CA PHE A 169 -42.34 -11.63 -12.48
C PHE A 169 -40.95 -11.01 -12.41
N TYR A 170 -39.93 -11.82 -12.68
CA TYR A 170 -38.57 -11.33 -12.88
C TYR A 170 -38.53 -10.39 -14.09
N GLN A 171 -38.06 -9.16 -13.89
CA GLN A 171 -37.78 -8.22 -14.99
C GLN A 171 -36.50 -7.43 -14.71
N THR A 172 -35.61 -7.39 -15.70
CA THR A 172 -34.31 -6.70 -15.66
C THR A 172 -34.42 -5.17 -15.83
N LYS A 173 -35.44 -4.55 -15.23
CA LYS A 173 -35.79 -3.13 -15.43
C LYS A 173 -35.76 -2.28 -14.16
N HIS A 174 -35.15 -2.78 -13.09
CA HIS A 174 -34.93 -2.05 -11.83
C HIS A 174 -33.54 -2.36 -11.25
N MET A 175 -33.03 -1.48 -10.39
CA MET A 175 -31.72 -1.65 -9.72
C MET A 175 -31.82 -2.23 -8.31
N GLY A 176 -33.00 -2.73 -7.97
CA GLY A 176 -33.33 -3.17 -6.62
C GLY A 176 -33.81 -2.01 -5.73
N PHE A 177 -34.62 -2.34 -4.73
CA PHE A 177 -35.33 -1.40 -3.87
C PHE A 177 -34.41 -0.34 -3.25
N VAL A 178 -33.26 -0.74 -2.71
CA VAL A 178 -32.38 0.17 -1.97
C VAL A 178 -31.79 1.24 -2.89
N PHE A 179 -31.24 0.84 -4.02
CA PHE A 179 -30.57 1.76 -4.95
C PHE A 179 -31.56 2.58 -5.76
N ASP A 180 -32.67 1.98 -6.21
CA ASP A 180 -33.77 2.72 -6.84
C ASP A 180 -34.26 3.83 -5.90
N THR A 181 -34.49 3.52 -4.62
CA THR A 181 -35.01 4.51 -3.66
C THR A 181 -34.04 5.67 -3.44
N ILE A 182 -32.75 5.38 -3.22
CA ILE A 182 -31.72 6.40 -2.98
C ILE A 182 -31.57 7.32 -4.21
N ILE A 183 -31.56 6.74 -5.41
CA ILE A 183 -31.32 7.50 -6.63
C ILE A 183 -32.57 8.28 -7.03
N ASN A 184 -33.77 7.69 -6.91
CA ASN A 184 -35.03 8.41 -7.11
C ASN A 184 -35.20 9.59 -6.15
N LEU A 185 -34.77 9.44 -4.89
CA LEU A 185 -34.73 10.56 -3.94
C LEU A 185 -33.78 11.67 -4.41
N THR A 186 -32.66 11.30 -5.04
CA THR A 186 -31.70 12.28 -5.58
C THR A 186 -32.33 13.09 -6.72
N TYR A 187 -33.06 12.43 -7.63
CA TYR A 187 -33.85 13.13 -8.67
C TYR A 187 -34.92 14.06 -8.06
N LEU A 188 -35.60 13.62 -7.00
CA LEU A 188 -36.64 14.42 -6.33
C LEU A 188 -36.06 15.68 -5.67
N ILE A 189 -34.94 15.55 -4.94
CA ILE A 189 -34.29 16.68 -4.26
C ILE A 189 -33.74 17.69 -5.27
N THR A 190 -33.22 17.22 -6.39
CA THR A 190 -32.52 18.06 -7.37
C THR A 190 -33.39 18.57 -8.50
N LEU A 191 -34.59 18.00 -8.66
CA LEU A 191 -35.55 18.25 -9.74
C LEU A 191 -34.89 18.27 -11.12
N SER A 192 -33.89 17.41 -11.33
CA SER A 192 -33.03 17.47 -12.52
C SER A 192 -32.52 16.09 -12.92
N SER A 193 -32.72 15.76 -14.20
CA SER A 193 -32.17 14.56 -14.85
C SER A 193 -30.65 14.64 -15.02
N ILE A 194 -30.07 15.84 -14.98
CA ILE A 194 -28.64 16.09 -15.25
C ILE A 194 -27.77 15.74 -14.05
N VAL A 195 -28.30 15.78 -12.83
CA VAL A 195 -27.48 15.60 -11.62
C VAL A 195 -26.82 14.21 -11.55
N PRO A 196 -27.51 13.10 -11.84
CA PRO A 196 -26.85 11.78 -11.85
C PRO A 196 -25.72 11.67 -12.88
N PHE A 197 -25.83 12.34 -14.04
CA PHE A 197 -24.71 12.43 -14.98
C PHE A 197 -23.52 13.17 -14.37
N LEU A 198 -23.76 14.32 -13.73
CA LEU A 198 -22.71 15.10 -13.10
C LEU A 198 -22.04 14.33 -11.95
N LEU A 199 -22.81 13.63 -11.12
CA LEU A 199 -22.30 12.75 -10.06
C LEU A 199 -21.47 11.59 -10.64
N MET A 200 -21.91 10.98 -11.74
CA MET A 200 -21.16 9.94 -12.44
C MET A 200 -19.78 10.46 -12.87
N PHE A 201 -19.71 11.64 -13.50
CA PHE A 201 -18.43 12.26 -13.89
C PHE A 201 -17.55 12.61 -12.68
N ILE A 202 -18.13 13.10 -11.59
CA ILE A 202 -17.41 13.36 -10.34
C ILE A 202 -16.81 12.07 -9.79
N PHE A 203 -17.56 10.96 -9.75
CA PHE A 203 -17.03 9.69 -9.27
C PHE A 203 -15.92 9.13 -10.17
N PHE A 204 -16.05 9.22 -11.49
CA PHE A 204 -14.95 8.88 -12.40
C PHE A 204 -13.69 9.71 -12.12
N PHE A 205 -13.86 11.02 -11.93
CA PHE A 205 -12.75 11.92 -11.61
C PHE A 205 -12.12 11.57 -10.26
N LEU A 206 -12.93 11.33 -9.21
CA LEU A 206 -12.46 10.91 -7.90
C LEU A 206 -11.73 9.56 -7.96
N ALA A 207 -12.17 8.60 -8.79
CA ALA A 207 -11.47 7.34 -9.00
C ALA A 207 -10.04 7.57 -9.54
N ILE A 208 -9.91 8.40 -10.59
CA ILE A 208 -8.61 8.78 -11.17
C ILE A 208 -7.74 9.49 -10.13
N LEU A 209 -8.32 10.39 -9.35
CA LEU A 209 -7.58 11.12 -8.32
C LEU A 209 -7.04 10.18 -7.23
N ASN A 210 -7.84 9.22 -6.76
CA ASN A 210 -7.40 8.30 -5.70
C ASN A 210 -6.33 7.30 -6.18
N LEU A 211 -6.23 7.03 -7.48
CA LEU A 211 -5.13 6.25 -8.06
C LEU A 211 -3.82 7.02 -8.11
N GLN A 212 -3.84 8.35 -8.17
CA GLN A 212 -2.60 9.13 -8.17
C GLN A 212 -2.11 9.33 -6.73
N PRO A 213 -0.81 9.16 -6.45
CA PRO A 213 -0.28 9.50 -5.13
C PRO A 213 -0.51 11.00 -4.91
N TYR A 214 -1.25 11.35 -3.84
CA TYR A 214 -1.74 12.71 -3.52
C TYR A 214 -0.72 13.84 -3.77
N LYS A 215 0.58 13.57 -3.53
CA LYS A 215 1.67 14.51 -3.79
C LYS A 215 1.77 14.94 -5.27
N LYS A 216 1.56 14.03 -6.23
CA LYS A 216 1.61 14.34 -7.67
C LYS A 216 0.43 15.17 -8.18
N ILE A 217 -0.78 14.95 -7.65
CA ILE A 217 -1.95 15.77 -8.02
C ILE A 217 -1.75 17.19 -7.50
N LYS A 218 -1.42 17.34 -6.22
CA LYS A 218 -1.16 18.65 -5.61
C LYS A 218 -0.06 19.40 -6.35
N ASP A 219 1.04 18.73 -6.69
CA ASP A 219 2.14 19.35 -7.44
C ASP A 219 1.76 19.71 -8.88
N LYS A 220 0.94 18.90 -9.58
CA LYS A 220 0.47 19.18 -10.94
C LYS A 220 -0.61 20.27 -10.97
N PHE A 221 -1.49 20.30 -9.98
CA PHE A 221 -2.54 21.32 -9.85
C PHE A 221 -1.93 22.68 -9.48
N LEU A 222 -0.99 22.70 -8.51
CA LEU A 222 -0.21 23.89 -8.18
C LEU A 222 0.67 24.39 -9.33
N SER A 223 1.13 23.50 -10.23
CA SER A 223 1.87 23.94 -11.42
C SER A 223 0.97 24.54 -12.50
N ILE A 224 -0.25 24.01 -12.67
CA ILE A 224 -1.24 24.56 -13.60
C ILE A 224 -1.69 25.95 -13.13
N LEU A 225 -1.81 26.16 -11.82
CA LEU A 225 -2.15 27.46 -11.23
C LEU A 225 -1.00 28.48 -11.22
N GLY A 226 0.18 28.16 -11.76
CA GLY A 226 1.33 29.08 -11.80
C GLY A 226 1.93 29.40 -10.41
N LEU A 227 1.43 28.80 -9.33
CA LEU A 227 1.78 29.09 -7.94
C LEU A 227 3.05 28.35 -7.45
N LYS A 228 3.81 27.69 -8.33
CA LYS A 228 5.01 26.95 -7.94
C LYS A 228 6.17 27.11 -8.92
N ASN A 229 7.09 28.00 -8.58
CA ASN A 229 8.47 27.96 -9.06
C ASN A 229 9.24 26.83 -8.32
N LYS A 230 10.08 26.09 -9.06
CA LYS A 230 10.94 24.96 -8.62
C LYS A 230 10.23 23.61 -8.43
N TRP A 231 10.11 22.90 -9.55
CA TRP A 231 10.03 21.44 -9.56
C TRP A 231 11.29 20.83 -8.94
N LEU A 232 11.13 19.78 -8.12
CA LEU A 232 12.15 19.29 -7.17
C LEU A 232 13.55 19.18 -7.78
N SER A 233 14.54 19.86 -7.17
CA SER A 233 15.95 19.54 -7.38
C SER A 233 16.21 18.11 -6.94
N ILE A 234 17.29 17.51 -7.45
CA ILE A 234 17.66 16.11 -7.13
C ILE A 234 17.77 15.90 -5.61
N TYR A 235 18.20 16.93 -4.88
CA TYR A 235 18.27 16.94 -3.42
C TYR A 235 16.90 16.82 -2.73
N LYS A 236 15.89 17.59 -3.17
CA LYS A 236 14.52 17.47 -2.64
C LYS A 236 13.86 16.13 -3.00
N PHE A 237 14.25 15.52 -4.13
CA PHE A 237 13.76 14.19 -4.52
C PHE A 237 14.27 13.14 -3.53
N ASN A 238 15.56 13.15 -3.22
CA ASN A 238 16.20 12.29 -2.22
C ASN A 238 15.59 12.49 -0.81
N GLU A 239 15.38 13.74 -0.40
CA GLU A 239 14.73 14.07 0.88
C GLU A 239 13.26 13.59 0.94
N THR A 240 12.53 13.64 -0.19
CA THR A 240 11.16 13.14 -0.27
C THR A 240 11.09 11.62 -0.15
N THR A 241 12.01 10.90 -0.80
CA THR A 241 12.03 9.43 -0.81
C THR A 241 12.54 8.84 0.51
N ASN A 242 13.41 9.57 1.23
CA ASN A 242 13.95 9.15 2.52
C ASN A 242 13.01 9.44 3.70
N ASN A 243 11.95 10.23 3.50
CA ASN A 243 10.96 10.50 4.53
C ASN A 243 10.08 9.27 4.78
N LEU A 244 10.13 8.75 6.02
CA LEU A 244 9.40 7.56 6.49
C LEU A 244 7.87 7.63 6.28
N HIS A 245 7.30 8.83 6.25
CA HIS A 245 5.86 9.06 6.08
C HIS A 245 5.42 9.29 4.63
N SER A 246 6.34 9.24 3.67
CA SER A 246 6.01 9.47 2.28
C SER A 246 5.42 8.21 1.63
N VAL A 247 4.45 8.40 0.73
CA VAL A 247 3.84 7.31 -0.06
C VAL A 247 4.88 6.64 -0.99
N LEU A 248 5.97 7.34 -1.32
CA LEU A 248 7.04 6.87 -2.17
C LEU A 248 8.21 6.36 -1.32
N LYS A 249 8.47 5.06 -1.33
CA LYS A 249 9.61 4.50 -0.57
C LYS A 249 10.93 4.64 -1.34
N ALA A 250 11.98 5.12 -0.67
CA ALA A 250 13.37 4.92 -1.10
C ALA A 250 13.75 3.44 -0.94
N THR A 251 13.64 2.67 -2.01
CA THR A 251 14.18 1.31 -2.05
C THR A 251 15.66 1.32 -2.45
N SER A 252 16.37 0.23 -2.23
CA SER A 252 17.81 0.13 -2.58
C SER A 252 18.05 0.39 -4.07
N GLU A 253 17.18 -0.11 -4.95
CA GLU A 253 17.27 0.13 -6.39
C GLU A 253 16.98 1.59 -6.76
N VAL A 254 16.02 2.24 -6.08
CA VAL A 254 15.73 3.67 -6.30
C VAL A 254 16.92 4.54 -5.88
N MET A 255 17.60 4.18 -4.78
CA MET A 255 18.82 4.87 -4.35
C MET A 255 19.97 4.68 -5.35
N ILE A 256 20.21 3.45 -5.81
CA ILE A 256 21.20 3.15 -6.87
C ILE A 256 20.93 3.97 -8.13
N TYR A 257 19.65 4.11 -8.50
CA TYR A 257 19.25 4.91 -9.65
C TYR A 257 19.57 6.40 -9.47
N ILE A 258 19.24 6.97 -8.31
CA ILE A 258 19.52 8.37 -7.98
C ILE A 258 21.05 8.61 -7.99
N ASP A 259 21.81 7.72 -7.36
CA ASP A 259 23.27 7.80 -7.29
C ASP A 259 23.92 7.65 -8.67
N ALA A 260 23.39 6.78 -9.53
CA ALA A 260 23.83 6.66 -10.93
C ALA A 260 23.64 7.98 -11.68
N ILE A 261 22.48 8.61 -11.54
CA ILE A 261 22.18 9.90 -12.17
C ILE A 261 23.14 10.98 -11.69
N PHE A 262 23.40 11.07 -10.38
CA PHE A 262 24.37 12.02 -9.83
C PHE A 262 25.80 11.77 -10.30
N TYR A 263 26.26 10.52 -10.25
CA TYR A 263 27.61 10.14 -10.67
C TYR A 263 27.84 10.47 -12.14
N LEU A 264 26.89 10.09 -13.01
CA LEU A 264 26.98 10.34 -14.45
C LEU A 264 26.89 11.82 -14.78
N ALA A 265 26.03 12.59 -14.09
CA ALA A 265 25.95 14.03 -14.26
C ALA A 265 27.28 14.73 -13.92
N ARG A 266 27.89 14.38 -12.78
CA ARG A 266 29.20 14.90 -12.36
C ARG A 266 30.29 14.55 -13.37
N ARG A 267 30.34 13.28 -13.82
CA ARG A 267 31.33 12.82 -14.81
C ARG A 267 31.21 13.55 -16.15
N LYS A 268 29.98 13.89 -16.56
CA LYS A 268 29.70 14.64 -17.79
C LYS A 268 29.69 16.17 -17.59
N LYS A 269 30.03 16.67 -16.39
CA LYS A 269 30.00 18.10 -16.02
C LYS A 269 28.65 18.76 -16.35
N LEU A 270 27.54 18.04 -16.13
CA LEU A 270 26.19 18.56 -16.35
C LEU A 270 25.75 19.37 -15.13
N ASP A 271 24.97 20.41 -15.38
CA ASP A 271 24.37 21.23 -14.32
C ASP A 271 23.37 20.39 -13.49
N LEU A 272 23.70 20.23 -12.19
CA LEU A 272 22.91 19.47 -11.22
C LEU A 272 21.68 20.23 -10.72
N ASN A 273 21.60 21.54 -10.98
CA ASN A 273 20.46 22.37 -10.62
C ASN A 273 19.29 22.22 -11.61
N LYS A 274 19.51 21.55 -12.75
CA LYS A 274 18.48 21.22 -13.72
C LYS A 274 17.39 20.32 -13.13
N ASN A 275 16.19 20.41 -13.71
CA ASN A 275 15.08 19.50 -13.42
C ASN A 275 15.53 18.04 -13.58
N PHE A 276 15.23 17.19 -12.59
CA PHE A 276 15.59 15.76 -12.59
C PHE A 276 15.21 15.04 -13.88
N LEU A 277 14.01 15.28 -14.44
CA LEU A 277 13.56 14.64 -15.67
C LEU A 277 14.33 15.12 -16.91
N ALA A 278 14.71 16.40 -16.92
CA ALA A 278 15.51 16.97 -17.99
C ALA A 278 16.95 16.44 -17.92
N LEU A 279 17.54 16.41 -16.73
CA LEU A 279 18.86 15.84 -16.49
C LEU A 279 18.91 14.34 -16.81
N GLU A 280 17.90 13.57 -16.40
CA GLU A 280 17.77 12.16 -16.74
C GLU A 280 17.71 11.96 -18.27
N LYS A 281 16.90 12.77 -18.97
CA LYS A 281 16.81 12.70 -20.44
C LYS A 281 18.17 13.00 -21.06
N GLU A 282 18.86 14.03 -20.59
CA GLU A 282 20.18 14.43 -21.09
C GLU A 282 21.24 13.35 -20.85
N ILE A 283 21.28 12.75 -19.66
CA ILE A 283 22.15 11.61 -19.31
C ILE A 283 21.87 10.42 -20.23
N ARG A 284 20.60 10.04 -20.43
CA ARG A 284 20.23 8.89 -21.29
C ARG A 284 20.62 9.09 -22.76
N LEU A 285 20.80 10.33 -23.21
CA LEU A 285 21.26 10.65 -24.55
C LEU A 285 22.79 10.67 -24.65
N LYS A 286 23.49 11.10 -23.59
CA LYS A 286 24.95 11.32 -23.60
C LYS A 286 25.80 10.18 -23.02
N VAL A 287 25.21 9.24 -22.29
CA VAL A 287 25.94 8.20 -21.56
C VAL A 287 25.98 6.88 -22.32
N SER A 288 27.17 6.28 -22.38
CA SER A 288 27.40 4.96 -22.99
C SER A 288 27.13 3.82 -21.99
N PHE A 289 26.94 2.61 -22.51
CA PHE A 289 26.76 1.43 -21.64
C PHE A 289 27.96 1.17 -20.72
N HIS A 290 29.17 1.43 -21.22
CA HIS A 290 30.41 1.22 -20.48
C HIS A 290 30.48 2.09 -19.22
N GLU A 291 30.01 3.34 -19.30
CA GLU A 291 29.97 4.26 -18.15
C GLU A 291 28.98 3.80 -17.07
N ILE A 292 27.85 3.22 -17.47
CA ILE A 292 26.88 2.62 -16.54
C ILE A 292 27.49 1.40 -15.84
N LYS A 293 28.18 0.53 -16.60
CA LYS A 293 28.86 -0.65 -16.05
C LYS A 293 29.95 -0.26 -15.05
N HIS A 294 30.75 0.75 -15.38
CA HIS A 294 31.77 1.29 -14.49
C HIS A 294 31.19 1.84 -13.18
N PHE A 295 30.07 2.55 -13.25
CA PHE A 295 29.35 2.99 -12.05
C PHE A 295 28.92 1.79 -11.18
N LEU A 296 28.30 0.77 -11.77
CA LEU A 296 27.84 -0.41 -11.03
C LEU A 296 28.99 -1.19 -10.38
N GLU A 297 30.13 -1.32 -11.06
CA GLU A 297 31.33 -1.96 -10.50
C GLU A 297 31.90 -1.17 -9.32
N LYS A 298 31.99 0.16 -9.45
CA LYS A 298 32.42 1.05 -8.36
C LYS A 298 31.49 0.93 -7.16
N HIS A 299 30.19 1.03 -7.39
CA HIS A 299 29.16 0.95 -6.35
C HIS A 299 29.19 -0.40 -5.61
N LYS A 300 29.37 -1.52 -6.34
CA LYS A 300 29.54 -2.84 -5.72
C LYS A 300 30.79 -2.94 -4.84
N LYS A 301 31.90 -2.33 -5.24
CA LYS A 301 33.14 -2.29 -4.42
C LYS A 301 32.93 -1.49 -3.14
N GLU A 302 32.31 -0.31 -3.23
CA GLU A 302 32.01 0.55 -2.08
C GLU A 302 31.06 -0.15 -1.08
N GLN A 303 30.02 -0.84 -1.56
CA GLN A 303 29.12 -1.62 -0.71
C GLN A 303 29.83 -2.79 0.00
N LYS A 304 30.67 -3.55 -0.71
CA LYS A 304 31.46 -4.62 -0.10
C LYS A 304 32.38 -4.09 0.99
N GLN A 305 33.03 -2.96 0.74
CA GLN A 305 33.95 -2.35 1.70
C GLN A 305 33.22 -1.81 2.93
N HIS A 306 32.02 -1.24 2.76
CA HIS A 306 31.17 -0.84 3.88
C HIS A 306 30.70 -2.03 4.72
N LEU A 307 30.30 -3.15 4.09
CA LEU A 307 29.92 -4.38 4.80
C LEU A 307 31.11 -4.96 5.59
N ILE A 308 32.29 -5.02 4.98
CA ILE A 308 33.52 -5.46 5.66
C ILE A 308 33.82 -4.56 6.86
N ASN A 309 33.66 -3.24 6.72
CA ASN A 309 33.87 -2.30 7.81
C ASN A 309 32.86 -2.48 8.96
N LEU A 310 31.58 -2.74 8.63
CA LEU A 310 30.55 -3.04 9.64
C LEU A 310 30.84 -4.36 10.36
N GLU A 311 31.30 -5.40 9.65
CA GLU A 311 31.72 -6.67 10.26
C GLU A 311 32.98 -6.51 11.12
N LEU A 312 33.93 -5.67 10.72
CA LEU A 312 35.12 -5.35 11.53
C LEU A 312 34.75 -4.54 12.77
N GLN A 313 33.78 -3.62 12.67
CA GLN A 313 33.27 -2.86 13.80
C GLN A 313 32.49 -3.75 14.77
N SER A 314 31.62 -4.64 14.28
CA SER A 314 30.88 -5.60 15.14
C SER A 314 31.82 -6.60 15.80
N LYS A 315 32.87 -7.06 15.12
CA LYS A 315 33.93 -7.87 15.73
C LYS A 315 34.70 -7.08 16.79
N LYS A 316 35.06 -5.81 16.57
CA LYS A 316 35.68 -4.97 17.61
C LYS A 316 34.77 -4.78 18.84
N THR A 317 33.47 -4.57 18.64
CA THR A 317 32.52 -4.38 19.76
C THR A 317 32.27 -5.65 20.57
N VAL A 318 32.50 -6.84 20.01
CA VAL A 318 32.41 -8.11 20.75
C VAL A 318 33.75 -8.50 21.40
N VAL A 319 34.87 -8.13 20.79
CA VAL A 319 36.22 -8.51 21.25
C VAL A 319 36.74 -7.57 22.35
N GLU A 320 36.46 -6.27 22.29
CA GLU A 320 36.89 -5.31 23.33
C GLU A 320 36.33 -5.61 24.75
N PRO A 321 35.04 -5.95 24.95
CA PRO A 321 34.54 -6.33 26.28
C PRO A 321 35.04 -7.71 26.74
N PHE A 322 35.38 -8.62 25.83
CA PHE A 322 35.89 -9.95 26.19
C PHE A 322 37.35 -9.89 26.69
N PHE A 323 38.20 -9.05 26.09
CA PHE A 323 39.56 -8.83 26.59
C PHE A 323 39.60 -7.95 27.84
N ALA A 324 38.70 -6.97 27.97
CA ALA A 324 38.55 -6.18 29.20
C ALA A 324 38.11 -7.07 30.39
N GLN A 325 37.14 -7.97 30.19
CA GLN A 325 36.73 -8.93 31.23
C GLN A 325 37.82 -9.96 31.59
N GLN A 326 38.66 -10.38 30.64
CA GLN A 326 39.78 -11.27 30.94
C GLN A 326 40.93 -10.57 31.69
N LEU A 327 41.15 -9.28 31.43
CA LEU A 327 42.12 -8.45 32.17
C LEU A 327 41.63 -8.16 33.60
N ASP A 328 40.35 -7.84 33.79
CA ASP A 328 39.75 -7.63 35.12
C ASP A 328 39.75 -8.94 35.95
N ASN A 329 39.45 -10.09 35.33
CA ASN A 329 39.52 -11.38 36.02
C ASN A 329 40.95 -11.79 36.39
N LYS A 330 41.97 -11.48 35.57
CA LYS A 330 43.37 -11.71 35.94
C LYS A 330 43.83 -10.80 37.08
N GLN A 331 43.37 -9.55 37.12
CA GLN A 331 43.69 -8.64 38.22
C GLN A 331 42.99 -9.02 39.53
N MET A 332 41.74 -9.51 39.49
CA MET A 332 41.07 -10.04 40.70
C MET A 332 41.72 -11.34 41.23
N ILE A 333 42.21 -12.23 40.36
CA ILE A 333 42.89 -13.46 40.78
C ILE A 333 44.24 -13.17 41.46
N ASN A 334 45.01 -12.19 40.96
CA ASN A 334 46.26 -11.81 41.60
C ASN A 334 46.04 -11.10 42.95
N LYS A 335 45.01 -10.25 43.07
CA LYS A 335 44.70 -9.56 44.33
C LYS A 335 44.23 -10.52 45.43
N ASN A 336 43.43 -11.53 45.09
CA ASN A 336 43.00 -12.56 46.03
C ASN A 336 44.12 -13.52 46.46
N ASN A 337 45.21 -13.62 45.70
CA ASN A 337 46.39 -14.40 46.09
C ASN A 337 47.34 -13.60 46.98
N GLU A 338 47.46 -12.29 46.80
CA GLU A 338 48.21 -11.42 47.73
C GLU A 338 47.52 -11.32 49.09
N ASP A 339 46.18 -11.17 49.13
CA ASP A 339 45.42 -11.09 50.40
C ASP A 339 45.33 -12.43 51.16
N LYS A 340 45.56 -13.57 50.49
CA LYS A 340 45.65 -14.90 51.14
C LYS A 340 47.04 -15.26 51.66
N ILE A 341 48.10 -14.63 51.14
CA ILE A 341 49.47 -14.86 51.61
C ILE A 341 49.81 -13.95 52.81
N SER A 342 49.11 -12.81 52.98
CA SER A 342 49.24 -11.96 54.17
C SER A 342 48.43 -12.41 55.39
N PHE A 343 47.55 -13.41 55.27
CA PHE A 343 46.69 -13.88 56.38
C PHE A 343 47.20 -15.17 57.07
N SER A 344 48.31 -15.75 56.63
CA SER A 344 48.92 -16.95 57.24
C SER A 344 50.25 -16.69 57.95
N ALA A 345 50.57 -15.44 58.27
CA ALA A 345 51.78 -15.05 58.98
C ALA A 345 51.48 -13.98 60.05
N ASN A 346 50.71 -14.33 61.08
CA ASN A 346 50.71 -13.69 62.41
C ASN A 346 49.60 -14.24 63.33
N VAL A 347 49.65 -15.54 63.65
CA VAL A 347 48.76 -16.13 64.67
C VAL A 347 49.53 -16.65 65.90
N ASP A 348 50.86 -16.54 65.93
CA ASP A 348 51.67 -17.08 67.04
C ASP A 348 52.10 -16.05 68.12
N ASP A 349 51.71 -14.77 68.01
CA ASP A 349 52.21 -13.71 68.91
C ASP A 349 51.16 -13.06 69.84
N PHE A 350 49.98 -13.67 70.05
CA PHE A 350 48.92 -13.04 70.87
C PHE A 350 48.53 -13.81 72.16
N PHE A 351 49.40 -14.70 72.64
CA PHE A 351 49.32 -15.24 74.00
C PHE A 351 50.57 -14.88 74.79
N LYS A 352 50.50 -13.82 75.60
CA LYS A 352 51.11 -13.76 76.93
C LYS A 352 50.71 -12.48 77.69
N LEU A 353 50.06 -12.74 78.82
CA LEU A 353 50.14 -12.04 80.11
C LEU A 353 49.44 -10.67 80.21
N ASP A 354 48.36 -10.64 80.99
CA ASP A 354 48.53 -10.20 82.38
C ASP A 354 47.41 -10.73 83.29
N ASP A 355 47.84 -11.54 84.26
CA ASP A 355 47.17 -11.82 85.52
C ASP A 355 47.29 -10.60 86.43
N LYS A 356 46.22 -10.26 87.18
CA LYS A 356 46.19 -9.82 88.58
C LYS A 356 44.79 -9.27 88.92
N GLU A 357 44.03 -10.00 89.72
CA GLU A 357 43.91 -9.88 91.19
C GLU A 357 42.91 -8.80 91.62
N GLY A 358 42.02 -9.18 92.55
CA GLY A 358 41.44 -8.23 93.50
C GLY A 358 39.95 -8.35 93.76
N GLU A 359 39.58 -9.14 94.77
CA GLU A 359 38.32 -9.09 95.50
C GLU A 359 38.04 -7.67 96.07
N ASN A 360 36.78 -7.25 96.10
CA ASN A 360 35.99 -7.08 97.34
C ASN A 360 34.70 -6.26 97.12
N ASP A 361 33.69 -6.67 97.91
CA ASP A 361 32.39 -6.07 98.27
C ASP A 361 31.20 -6.10 97.29
#